data_AF-A0A0M2SNK5-F1
#
_entry.id   AF-A0A0M2SNK5-F1
#
_cell.length_a   1.000
_cell.length_b   1.000
_cell.length_c   1.000
_cell.angle_alpha   90.00
_cell.angle_beta   90.00
_cell.angle_gamma   90.00
#
_symmetry.space_group_name_H-M   'P 1'
#
loop_
_entity.id
_entity.type
_entity.pdbx_description
1 polymer ?
#
loop_
_entity_poly.entity_id
_entity_poly.type
_entity_poly.pdbx_seq_one_letter_code
_entity_poly.pdbx_strand_id
1 'polypeptide(L)'
;MIYFVALIYIAAILGVVYFFGSNEHRMIRIISLAYFIVLTLAFLLSVFVLQLEPETNAPLIFSYLFVAPFIFFIGYKLVKYIRNYEGWQMVVLMLAAILNLVIIGLLLLFIFIYMYQGLMA
;
A
#
# COMPACT_ATOMS: atom_id res chain seq x y z
N MET A 1 -0.61 11.69 -18.80
CA MET A 1 0.21 11.88 -17.58
C MET A 1 -0.25 10.99 -16.43
N ILE A 2 -1.53 10.97 -16.08
CA ILE A 2 -2.06 10.19 -14.94
C ILE A 2 -1.83 8.67 -15.07
N TYR A 3 -1.93 8.08 -16.26
CA TYR A 3 -1.62 6.67 -16.51
C TYR A 3 -0.18 6.29 -16.13
N PHE A 4 0.77 7.18 -16.38
CA PHE A 4 2.17 6.97 -16.01
C PHE A 4 2.37 7.03 -14.49
N VAL A 5 1.72 7.99 -13.82
CA VAL A 5 1.70 8.08 -12.35
C VAL A 5 1.10 6.82 -11.73
N ALA A 6 0.00 6.31 -12.30
CA ALA A 6 -0.64 5.08 -11.85
C ALA A 6 0.27 3.86 -11.98
N LEU A 7 0.97 3.74 -13.11
CA LEU A 7 1.91 2.66 -13.34
C LEU A 7 3.09 2.72 -12.35
N ILE A 8 3.64 3.91 -12.09
CA ILE A 8 4.68 4.10 -11.07
C ILE A 8 4.17 3.73 -9.69
N TYR A 9 2.96 4.16 -9.32
CA TYR A 9 2.37 3.89 -8.01
C TYR A 9 2.20 2.39 -7.76
N ILE A 10 1.62 1.67 -8.74
CA ILE A 10 1.46 0.22 -8.69
C ILE A 10 2.82 -0.48 -8.65
N ALA A 11 3.76 -0.10 -9.52
CA ALA A 11 5.09 -0.70 -9.57
C ALA A 11 5.87 -0.48 -8.28
N ALA A 12 5.76 0.70 -7.67
CA ALA A 12 6.40 1.02 -6.40
C ALA A 12 5.84 0.13 -5.27
N ILE A 13 4.51 -0.02 -5.16
CA ILE A 13 3.91 -0.87 -4.13
C ILE A 13 4.28 -2.34 -4.32
N LEU A 14 4.13 -2.87 -5.55
CA LEU A 14 4.50 -4.26 -5.84
C LEU A 14 6.00 -4.50 -5.62
N GLY A 15 6.84 -3.56 -6.02
CA GLY A 15 8.28 -3.59 -5.80
C GLY A 15 8.63 -3.62 -4.31
N VAL A 16 8.06 -2.72 -3.51
CA VAL A 16 8.25 -2.69 -2.05
C VAL A 16 7.81 -4.03 -1.44
N VAL A 17 6.63 -4.54 -1.77
CA VAL A 17 6.16 -5.84 -1.26
C VAL A 17 7.11 -6.97 -1.65
N TYR A 18 7.61 -6.98 -2.89
CA TYR A 18 8.56 -7.98 -3.38
C TYR A 18 9.90 -7.91 -2.65
N PHE A 19 10.52 -6.73 -2.57
CA PHE A 19 11.82 -6.53 -1.94
C PHE A 19 11.78 -6.74 -0.43
N PHE A 20 10.79 -6.17 0.28
CA PHE A 20 10.70 -6.40 1.72
C PHE A 20 10.21 -7.81 2.05
N GLY A 21 9.40 -8.42 1.18
CA GLY A 21 8.96 -9.81 1.31
C GLY A 21 10.05 -10.84 1.06
N SER A 22 11.15 -10.48 0.38
CA SER A 22 12.24 -11.43 0.03
C SER A 22 12.84 -12.13 1.25
N ASN A 23 12.90 -11.41 2.37
CA ASN A 23 13.51 -11.85 3.63
C ASN A 23 12.51 -12.56 4.57
N GLU A 24 11.27 -12.80 4.13
CA GLU A 24 10.28 -13.57 4.89
C GLU A 24 10.18 -15.01 4.39
N HIS A 25 9.47 -15.84 5.17
CA HIS A 25 9.14 -17.20 4.76
C HIS A 25 8.45 -17.21 3.39
N ARG A 26 8.86 -18.13 2.51
CA ARG A 26 8.41 -18.20 1.11
C ARG A 26 6.89 -18.10 0.95
N MET A 27 6.14 -18.74 1.84
CA MET A 27 4.67 -18.69 1.84
C MET A 27 4.11 -17.29 2.14
N ILE A 28 4.63 -16.58 3.14
CA ILE A 28 4.17 -15.22 3.50
C ILE A 28 4.41 -14.28 2.32
N ARG A 29 5.60 -14.37 1.70
CA ARG A 29 5.94 -13.59 0.51
C ARG A 29 4.96 -13.84 -0.64
N ILE A 30 4.63 -15.10 -0.93
CA ILE A 30 3.70 -15.47 -2.01
C ILE A 30 2.31 -14.94 -1.70
N ILE A 31 1.81 -15.10 -0.47
CA ILE A 31 0.47 -14.65 -0.08
C ILE A 31 0.37 -13.12 -0.18
N SER A 32 1.35 -12.39 0.35
CA SER A 32 1.36 -10.92 0.27
C SER A 32 1.42 -10.44 -1.17
N LEU A 33 2.31 -10.98 -2.00
CA LEU A 33 2.40 -10.59 -3.42
C LEU A 33 1.11 -10.92 -4.18
N ALA A 34 0.56 -12.12 -3.98
CA ALA A 34 -0.69 -12.52 -4.62
C ALA A 34 -1.83 -11.57 -4.24
N TYR A 35 -1.93 -11.17 -2.96
CA TYR A 35 -2.93 -10.21 -2.49
C TYR A 35 -2.86 -8.88 -3.25
N PHE A 36 -1.68 -8.26 -3.33
CA PHE A 36 -1.53 -6.97 -4.01
C PHE A 36 -1.69 -7.07 -5.53
N ILE A 37 -1.27 -8.19 -6.15
CA ILE A 37 -1.49 -8.43 -7.58
C ILE A 37 -2.99 -8.54 -7.87
N VAL A 38 -3.72 -9.34 -7.09
CA VAL A 38 -5.17 -9.52 -7.27
C VAL A 38 -5.92 -8.20 -7.08
N LEU A 39 -5.58 -7.42 -6.05
CA LEU A 39 -6.20 -6.10 -5.87
C LEU A 39 -5.85 -5.12 -7.00
N THR A 40 -4.61 -5.17 -7.50
CA THR A 40 -4.21 -4.35 -8.65
C THR A 40 -5.06 -4.70 -9.86
N LEU A 41 -5.25 -5.99 -10.14
CA LEU A 41 -6.11 -6.43 -11.24
C LEU A 41 -7.56 -6.00 -11.04
N ALA A 42 -8.10 -6.14 -9.82
CA ALA A 42 -9.46 -5.70 -9.50
C ALA A 42 -9.64 -4.18 -9.71
N PHE A 43 -8.64 -3.38 -9.33
CA PHE A 43 -8.62 -1.94 -9.60
C PHE A 43 -8.52 -1.62 -11.11
N LEU A 44 -7.67 -2.33 -11.86
CA LEU A 44 -7.59 -2.12 -13.30
C LEU A 44 -8.91 -2.48 -14.00
N LEU A 45 -9.57 -3.55 -13.58
CA LEU A 45 -10.88 -3.94 -14.10
C LEU A 45 -11.96 -2.89 -13.75
N SER A 46 -11.95 -2.34 -12.54
CA SER A 46 -12.94 -1.31 -12.15
C SER A 46 -12.81 -0.04 -13.00
N VAL A 47 -11.58 0.35 -13.33
CA VAL A 47 -11.29 1.54 -14.16
C VAL A 47 -11.57 1.26 -15.64
N PHE A 48 -10.97 0.22 -16.22
CA PHE A 48 -10.92 0.06 -17.67
C PHE A 48 -12.05 -0.78 -18.26
N VAL A 49 -12.63 -1.70 -17.49
CA VAL A 49 -13.65 -2.64 -17.98
C VAL A 49 -15.03 -2.27 -17.47
N LEU A 50 -15.17 -2.06 -16.16
CA LEU A 50 -16.45 -1.74 -15.53
C LEU A 50 -16.79 -0.26 -15.55
N GLN A 51 -15.79 0.60 -15.77
CA GLN A 51 -15.93 2.06 -15.80
C GLN A 51 -16.70 2.61 -14.58
N LEU A 52 -16.36 2.12 -13.38
CA LEU A 52 -17.03 2.52 -12.14
C LEU A 52 -16.76 3.99 -11.79
N GLU A 53 -17.75 4.84 -11.99
CA GLU A 53 -17.65 6.28 -11.78
C GLU A 53 -17.08 6.66 -10.40
N PRO A 54 -16.27 7.73 -10.31
CA PRO A 54 -15.63 8.17 -9.07
C PRO A 54 -16.61 8.66 -8.00
N GLU A 55 -17.86 8.94 -8.37
CA GLU A 55 -18.95 9.31 -7.46
C GLU A 55 -19.45 8.12 -6.62
N THR A 56 -19.09 6.90 -7.03
CA THR A 56 -19.33 5.70 -6.24
C THR A 56 -18.35 5.62 -5.06
N ASN A 57 -18.65 4.79 -4.05
CA ASN A 57 -17.70 4.50 -2.96
C ASN A 57 -16.50 3.63 -3.40
N ALA A 58 -16.39 3.27 -4.69
CA ALA A 58 -15.34 2.40 -5.21
C ALA A 58 -13.92 2.94 -4.97
N PRO A 59 -13.58 4.24 -5.23
CA PRO A 59 -12.24 4.75 -4.98
C PRO A 59 -11.84 4.60 -3.52
N LEU A 60 -12.77 4.87 -2.59
CA LEU A 60 -12.54 4.71 -1.16
C LEU A 60 -12.31 3.24 -0.81
N ILE A 61 -13.18 2.33 -1.25
CA ILE A 61 -13.04 0.89 -0.99
C ILE A 61 -11.70 0.36 -1.50
N PHE A 62 -11.33 0.66 -2.75
CA PHE A 62 -10.06 0.24 -3.31
C PHE A 62 -8.88 0.87 -2.56
N SER A 63 -8.96 2.16 -2.22
CA SER A 63 -7.90 2.83 -1.46
C SER A 63 -7.69 2.20 -0.08
N TYR A 64 -8.76 1.80 0.63
CA TYR A 64 -8.65 1.12 1.91
C TYR A 64 -8.08 -0.29 1.77
N LEU A 65 -8.56 -1.08 0.79
CA LEU A 65 -8.08 -2.43 0.54
C LEU A 65 -6.63 -2.45 0.03
N PHE A 66 -6.17 -1.39 -0.63
CA PHE A 66 -4.80 -1.30 -1.13
C PHE A 66 -3.85 -0.75 -0.07
N VAL A 67 -4.19 0.39 0.53
CA VAL A 67 -3.28 1.13 1.41
C VAL A 67 -3.21 0.51 2.80
N ALA A 68 -4.34 0.12 3.41
CA ALA A 68 -4.29 -0.38 4.79
C ALA A 68 -3.45 -1.67 4.91
N PRO A 69 -3.64 -2.71 4.08
CA PRO A 69 -2.80 -3.91 4.14
C PRO A 69 -1.33 -3.63 3.84
N PHE A 70 -1.04 -2.66 2.96
CA PHE A 70 0.33 -2.24 2.68
C PHE A 70 0.98 -1.60 3.90
N ILE A 71 0.29 -0.67 4.56
CA ILE A 71 0.75 -0.03 5.80
C ILE A 71 0.92 -1.06 6.92
N PHE A 72 0.01 -2.03 7.05
CA PHE A 72 0.16 -3.13 8.01
C PHE A 72 1.39 -4.00 7.71
N PHE A 73 1.65 -4.32 6.45
CA PHE A 73 2.84 -5.08 6.05
C PHE A 73 4.14 -4.34 6.40
N ILE A 74 4.22 -3.05 6.10
CA ILE A 74 5.38 -2.22 6.48
C ILE A 74 5.48 -2.07 7.99
N GLY A 75 4.35 -1.89 8.69
CA GLY A 75 4.30 -1.81 10.14
C GLY A 75 4.80 -3.08 10.83
N TYR A 76 4.39 -4.25 10.35
CA TYR A 76 4.91 -5.54 10.83
C TYR A 76 6.44 -5.61 10.72
N LYS A 77 7.00 -5.19 9.58
CA LYS A 77 8.45 -5.15 9.35
C LYS A 77 9.16 -4.18 10.29
N LEU A 78 8.62 -2.98 10.46
CA LEU A 78 9.17 -1.97 11.37
C LEU A 78 9.17 -2.47 12.81
N VAL A 79 8.07 -3.08 13.28
CA VAL A 79 8.01 -3.65 14.64
C VAL A 79 9.05 -4.76 14.82
N LYS A 80 9.20 -5.65 13.84
CA LYS A 80 10.22 -6.70 13.86
C LYS A 80 11.65 -6.13 13.93
N TYR A 81 11.91 -5.02 13.25
CA TYR A 81 13.20 -4.32 13.30
C TYR A 81 13.44 -3.61 14.65
N ILE A 82 12.44 -2.88 15.15
CA ILE A 82 12.54 -2.06 16.37
C ILE A 82 12.69 -2.92 17.62
N ARG A 83 12.12 -4.13 17.63
CA ARG A 83 12.26 -5.10 18.73
C ARG A 83 13.71 -5.51 19.03
N ASN A 84 14.67 -5.20 18.16
CA ASN A 84 16.08 -5.47 18.40
C ASN A 84 16.77 -4.40 19.28
N TYR A 85 16.07 -3.31 19.64
CA TYR A 85 16.59 -2.23 20.47
C TYR A 85 16.03 -2.34 21.89
N GLU A 86 16.80 -1.86 22.88
CA GLU A 86 16.43 -1.92 24.30
C GLU A 86 16.05 -0.54 24.88
N GLY A 87 15.25 -0.57 25.95
CA GLY A 87 14.91 0.60 26.75
C GLY A 87 14.23 1.73 25.97
N TRP A 88 14.69 2.97 26.20
CA TRP A 88 14.10 4.17 25.60
C TRP A 88 14.28 4.26 24.09
N GLN A 89 15.32 3.65 23.52
CA GLN A 89 15.53 3.65 22.07
C GLN A 89 14.37 2.94 21.36
N MET A 90 13.91 1.81 21.89
CA MET A 90 12.76 1.08 21.37
C MET A 90 11.49 1.95 21.37
N VAL A 91 11.24 2.67 22.47
CA VAL A 91 10.05 3.52 22.63
C VAL A 91 10.04 4.66 21.62
N VAL A 92 11.16 5.39 21.50
CA VAL A 92 11.28 6.52 20.56
C VAL A 92 11.13 6.03 19.11
N LEU A 93 11.78 4.93 18.76
CA LEU A 93 11.67 4.35 17.41
C LEU A 93 10.25 3.87 17.11
N MET A 94 9.53 3.31 18.09
CA MET A 94 8.15 2.87 17.91
C MET A 94 7.21 4.06 17.68
N LEU A 95 7.35 5.13 18.45
CA LEU A 95 6.58 6.37 18.25
C LEU A 95 6.87 6.99 16.88
N ALA A 96 8.14 7.11 16.51
CA ALA A 96 8.55 7.62 15.20
C ALA A 96 8.00 6.74 14.08
N ALA A 97 8.03 5.42 14.22
CA ALA A 97 7.50 4.50 13.22
C ALA A 97 5.99 4.65 13.04
N ILE A 98 5.23 4.74 14.13
CA ILE A 98 3.76 4.93 14.06
C ILE A 98 3.43 6.25 13.34
N LEU A 99 4.09 7.35 13.71
CA LEU A 99 3.87 8.65 13.06
C LEU A 99 4.19 8.60 11.56
N ASN A 100 5.33 8.00 11.18
CA ASN A 100 5.69 7.86 9.78
C ASN A 100 4.72 6.96 9.01
N LEU A 101 4.23 5.87 9.61
CA LEU A 101 3.23 5.00 8.97
C LEU A 101 1.92 5.74 8.73
N VAL A 102 1.48 6.58 9.67
CA VAL A 102 0.27 7.42 9.50
C VAL A 102 0.48 8.41 8.35
N ILE A 103 1.61 9.12 8.33
CA ILE A 103 1.92 10.10 7.28
C ILE A 103 1.97 9.42 5.89
N ILE A 104 2.68 8.31 5.77
CA ILE A 104 2.78 7.55 4.52
C ILE A 104 1.41 7.00 4.13
N GLY A 105 0.63 6.47 5.07
CA GLY A 105 -0.73 5.98 4.80
C GLY A 105 -1.64 7.06 4.23
N LEU A 106 -1.64 8.25 4.84
CA LEU A 106 -2.41 9.40 4.36
C LEU A 106 -1.94 9.87 2.97
N LEU A 107 -0.62 9.92 2.73
CA LEU A 107 -0.06 10.25 1.42
C LEU A 107 -0.47 9.25 0.34
N LEU A 108 -0.40 7.95 0.63
CA LEU A 108 -0.80 6.91 -0.31
C LEU A 108 -2.29 6.97 -0.61
N LEU A 109 -3.14 7.21 0.39
CA LEU A 109 -4.58 7.42 0.20
C LEU A 109 -4.85 8.63 -0.71
N PHE A 110 -4.19 9.75 -0.43
CA PHE A 110 -4.34 10.97 -1.22
C PHE A 110 -3.94 10.76 -2.69
N ILE A 111 -2.76 10.16 -2.93
CA ILE A 111 -2.27 9.86 -4.29
C ILE A 111 -3.23 8.89 -4.99
N PHE A 112 -3.73 7.87 -4.29
CA PHE A 112 -4.65 6.90 -4.86
C PHE A 112 -5.97 7.53 -5.29
N ILE A 113 -6.59 8.36 -4.45
CA ILE A 113 -7.84 9.04 -4.75
C ILE A 113 -7.66 9.98 -5.95
N TYR A 114 -6.60 10.78 -5.96
CA TYR A 114 -6.29 11.67 -7.07
C TYR A 114 -6.06 10.90 -8.38
N MET A 115 -5.33 9.78 -8.30
CA MET A 115 -5.10 8.89 -9.43
C MET A 115 -6.41 8.29 -9.96
N TYR A 116 -7.29 7.80 -9.08
CA TYR A 116 -8.57 7.21 -9.49
C TYR A 116 -9.44 8.26 -10.20
N GLN A 117 -9.59 9.45 -9.62
CA GLN A 117 -10.36 10.54 -10.23
C GLN A 117 -9.79 10.93 -11.60
N GLY A 118 -8.47 11.07 -11.70
CA GLY A 118 -7.82 11.44 -12.96
C GLY A 118 -7.85 10.35 -14.03
N LEU A 119 -8.01 9.08 -13.68
CA LEU A 119 -8.16 7.98 -14.64
C LEU A 119 -9.58 7.87 -15.21
N MET A 120 -10.58 8.45 -14.54
CA MET A 120 -11.99 8.40 -14.93
C MET A 120 -12.52 9.70 -15.53
N ALA A 121 -11.69 10.75 -15.54
CA ALA A 121 -11.96 12.03 -16.20
C ALA A 121 -11.48 12.01 -17.66
#